data_AF-A0A927KYG9-F1
#
_entry.id   AF-A0A927KYG9-F1
#
_cell.length_a   1.000
_cell.length_b   1.000
_cell.length_c   1.000
_cell.angle_alpha   90.00
_cell.angle_beta   90.00
_cell.angle_gamma   90.00
#
_symmetry.space_group_name_H-M   'P 1'
#
loop_
_entity.id
_entity.type
_entity.pdbx_description
1 polymer ?
#
loop_
_entity_poly.entity_id
_entity_poly.type
_entity_poly.pdbx_seq_one_letter_code
_entity_poly.pdbx_strand_id
1 'polypeptide(L)'
;MASLNTAPITALLDFDELNIAIHGRMDSGILISGRAELEGDADDFYVTAVFLEDGSCLSRDASDETPFETELFKRIVNVIHNDKTVIGRYAAIEWADAVEQHKQLV
;
A
#
# COMPACT_ATOMS: atom_id res chain seq x y z
N MET A 1 17.37 4.71 -28.13
CA MET A 1 16.42 5.70 -27.60
C MET A 1 16.62 5.71 -26.10
N ALA A 2 17.13 6.81 -25.56
CA ALA A 2 17.31 6.94 -24.12
C ALA A 2 15.91 7.14 -23.50
N SER A 3 15.47 6.20 -22.67
CA SER A 3 14.26 6.38 -21.86
C SER A 3 14.47 7.60 -20.99
N LEU A 4 13.57 8.58 -21.10
CA LEU A 4 13.49 9.69 -20.15
C LEU A 4 13.21 9.06 -18.78
N ASN A 5 14.18 9.17 -17.88
CA ASN A 5 14.12 8.64 -16.53
C ASN A 5 13.20 9.57 -15.72
N THR A 6 11.89 9.48 -15.95
CA THR A 6 10.89 10.19 -15.15
C THR A 6 10.88 9.57 -13.76
N ALA A 7 10.96 10.39 -12.71
CA ALA A 7 10.86 9.90 -11.35
C ALA A 7 9.53 9.13 -11.15
N PRO A 8 9.50 8.05 -10.35
CA PRO A 8 8.27 7.32 -10.10
C PRO A 8 7.23 8.22 -9.43
N ILE A 9 5.96 7.93 -9.66
CA ILE A 9 4.85 8.56 -8.95
C ILE A 9 4.84 7.98 -7.53
N THR A 10 4.60 8.82 -6.53
CA THR A 10 4.52 8.39 -5.13
C THR A 10 3.30 8.97 -4.44
N ALA A 11 2.72 8.20 -3.52
CA ALA A 11 1.58 8.61 -2.71
C ALA A 11 1.66 7.98 -1.31
N LEU A 12 0.91 8.57 -0.37
CA LEU A 12 0.73 8.03 0.98
C LEU A 12 -0.74 7.67 1.17
N LEU A 13 -0.98 6.52 1.79
CA LEU A 13 -2.32 6.09 2.18
C LEU A 13 -2.35 5.86 3.69
N ASP A 14 -3.02 6.76 4.41
CA ASP A 14 -3.30 6.57 5.84
C ASP A 14 -4.56 5.69 6.02
N PHE A 15 -4.56 4.83 7.02
CA PHE A 15 -5.71 4.00 7.38
C PHE A 15 -5.81 3.81 8.89
N ASP A 16 -6.98 4.12 9.45
CA ASP A 16 -7.26 3.92 10.89
C ASP A 16 -7.81 2.52 11.17
N GLU A 17 -8.44 1.89 10.17
CA GLU A 17 -9.12 0.62 10.33
C GLU A 17 -8.94 -0.27 9.09
N LEU A 18 -7.92 -1.13 9.11
CA LEU A 18 -7.69 -2.15 8.10
C LEU A 18 -7.96 -3.53 8.69
N ASN A 19 -9.04 -4.16 8.21
CA ASN A 19 -9.45 -5.51 8.62
C ASN A 19 -8.73 -6.57 7.78
N ILE A 20 -7.83 -7.32 8.41
CA ILE A 20 -7.10 -8.44 7.79
C ILE A 20 -7.75 -9.76 8.18
N ALA A 21 -8.28 -10.50 7.20
CA ALA A 21 -8.74 -11.86 7.44
C ALA A 21 -7.57 -12.80 7.77
N ILE A 22 -7.68 -13.55 8.87
CA ILE A 22 -6.76 -14.65 9.21
C ILE A 22 -7.48 -15.98 8.96
N HIS A 23 -6.81 -16.95 8.34
CA HIS A 23 -7.41 -18.26 8.00
C HIS A 23 -8.71 -18.17 7.18
N GLY A 24 -8.88 -17.11 6.38
CA GLY A 24 -10.07 -16.90 5.53
C GLY A 24 -11.34 -16.53 6.31
N ARG A 25 -11.24 -16.25 7.60
CA ARG A 25 -12.36 -15.80 8.44
C ARG A 25 -12.25 -14.30 8.69
N MET A 26 -13.30 -13.56 8.34
CA MET A 26 -13.38 -12.11 8.59
C MET A 26 -13.70 -11.80 10.06
N ASP A 27 -14.43 -12.69 10.71
CA ASP A 27 -14.86 -12.64 12.11
C ASP A 27 -13.73 -12.86 13.12
N SER A 28 -12.56 -13.31 12.67
CA SER A 28 -11.33 -13.43 13.47
C SER A 28 -10.19 -12.59 12.88
N GLY A 29 -10.53 -11.45 12.28
CA GLY A 29 -9.56 -10.57 11.64
C GLY A 29 -8.69 -9.77 12.62
N ILE A 30 -7.54 -9.30 12.14
CA ILE A 30 -6.70 -8.31 12.84
C ILE A 30 -7.15 -6.92 12.40
N LEU A 31 -7.33 -6.02 13.36
CA LEU A 31 -7.48 -4.59 13.11
C LEU A 31 -6.11 -3.93 13.11
N ILE A 32 -5.80 -3.19 12.05
CA ILE A 32 -4.52 -2.53 11.90
C ILE A 32 -4.75 -1.07 11.52
N SER A 33 -4.06 -0.17 12.21
CA SER A 33 -3.92 1.24 11.86
C SER A 33 -2.48 1.53 11.42
N GLY A 34 -2.32 2.47 10.50
CA GLY A 34 -1.02 2.83 9.97
C GLY A 34 -1.07 3.60 8.67
N ARG A 35 0.05 3.57 7.95
CA ARG A 35 0.26 4.23 6.67
C ARG A 35 0.96 3.31 5.70
N ALA A 36 0.53 3.31 4.45
CA ALA A 36 1.24 2.68 3.35
C ALA A 36 1.91 3.73 2.46
N GLU A 37 3.12 3.41 2.00
CA GLU A 37 3.80 4.12 0.92
C GLU A 37 3.50 3.42 -0.41
N LEU A 38 3.07 4.19 -1.40
CA LEU A 38 2.75 3.73 -2.74
C LEU A 38 3.75 4.30 -3.73
N GLU A 39 4.21 3.48 -4.66
CA GLU A 39 5.11 3.87 -5.75
C GLU A 39 4.68 3.19 -7.05
N GLY A 40 4.84 3.85 -8.20
CA GLY A 40 4.41 3.30 -9.48
C GLY A 40 4.42 4.30 -10.63
N ASP A 41 3.56 4.05 -11.60
CA ASP A 41 3.40 4.85 -12.81
C ASP A 41 1.93 5.24 -13.06
N ALA A 42 1.62 5.75 -14.25
CA ALA A 42 0.28 6.22 -14.56
C ALA A 42 -0.77 5.09 -14.66
N ASP A 43 -0.33 3.83 -14.82
CA ASP A 43 -1.19 2.67 -15.02
C ASP A 43 -1.47 1.93 -13.71
N ASP A 44 -0.47 1.80 -12.83
CA ASP A 44 -0.63 1.09 -11.55
C ASP A 44 0.40 1.51 -10.48
N PHE A 45 0.17 1.09 -9.24
CA PHE A 45 1.09 1.25 -8.12
C PHE A 45 1.49 -0.08 -7.49
N TYR A 46 2.43 -0.05 -6.57
CA TYR A 46 2.69 -1.08 -5.60
C TYR A 46 2.97 -0.45 -4.23
N VAL A 47 2.73 -1.22 -3.18
CA VAL A 47 3.09 -0.83 -1.82
C VAL A 47 4.57 -1.12 -1.59
N THR A 48 5.35 -0.10 -1.22
CA THR A 48 6.78 -0.25 -0.89
C THR A 48 6.98 -0.60 0.57
N ALA A 49 6.25 0.11 1.45
CA ALA A 49 6.34 -0.02 2.89
C ALA A 49 4.99 0.22 3.57
N VAL A 50 4.83 -0.35 4.75
CA VAL A 50 3.70 -0.13 5.65
C VAL A 50 4.23 0.17 7.05
N PHE A 51 3.91 1.35 7.55
CA PHE A 51 4.25 1.81 8.89
C PHE A 51 3.03 1.61 9.80
N LEU A 52 3.20 0.78 10.82
CA LEU A 52 2.17 0.51 11.81
C LEU A 52 2.21 1.56 12.91
N GLU A 53 1.06 1.79 13.57
CA GLU A 53 0.97 2.78 14.65
C GLU A 53 1.89 2.47 15.86
N ASP A 54 2.26 1.20 16.05
CA ASP A 54 3.20 0.77 17.10
C ASP A 54 4.68 1.12 16.79
N GLY A 55 4.94 1.73 15.63
CA GLY A 55 6.27 2.12 15.15
C GLY A 55 6.98 1.04 14.31
N SER A 56 6.37 -0.12 14.11
CA SER A 56 6.90 -1.17 13.23
C SER A 56 6.80 -0.78 11.76
N CYS A 57 7.73 -1.28 10.95
CA CYS A 57 7.73 -1.11 9.50
C CYS A 57 7.81 -2.48 8.82
N LEU A 58 6.85 -2.74 7.93
CA LEU A 58 6.83 -3.90 7.04
C LEU A 58 7.18 -3.40 5.64
N SER A 59 8.12 -4.03 4.94
CA SER A 59 8.53 -3.56 3.62
C SER A 59 8.76 -4.68 2.64
N ARG A 60 8.48 -4.39 1.36
CA ARG A 60 8.58 -5.36 0.27
C ARG A 60 9.96 -5.99 0.15
N ASP A 61 11.01 -5.22 0.43
CA ASP A 61 12.41 -5.60 0.22
C ASP A 61 13.17 -5.83 1.54
N ALA A 62 12.48 -6.03 2.66
CA ALA A 62 13.14 -6.33 3.93
C ALA A 62 13.88 -7.68 3.86
N SER A 63 15.17 -7.68 4.19
CA SER A 63 16.00 -8.89 4.26
C SER A 63 15.76 -9.75 5.51
N ASP A 64 15.27 -9.13 6.58
CA ASP A 64 15.25 -9.71 7.93
C ASP A 64 13.83 -9.86 8.51
N GLU A 65 12.80 -9.83 7.66
CA GLU A 65 11.42 -10.08 8.08
C GLU A 65 11.19 -11.56 8.44
N THR A 66 10.42 -11.77 9.50
CA THR A 66 9.89 -13.08 9.86
C THR A 66 8.81 -13.51 8.85
N PRO A 67 8.54 -14.83 8.71
CA PRO A 67 7.47 -15.32 7.84
C PRO A 67 6.08 -14.74 8.17
N PHE A 68 5.86 -14.36 9.42
CA PHE A 68 4.63 -13.71 9.84
C PHE A 68 4.54 -12.27 9.31
N GLU A 69 5.60 -11.47 9.45
CA GLU A 69 5.67 -10.10 8.95
C GLU A 69 5.49 -10.04 7.43
N THR A 70 6.17 -10.93 6.70
CA THR A 70 6.03 -11.03 5.25
C THR A 70 4.61 -11.42 4.82
N GLU A 71 3.95 -12.34 5.53
CA GLU A 71 2.56 -12.71 5.24
C GLU A 71 1.58 -11.59 5.61
N LEU A 72 1.84 -10.89 6.71
CA LEU A 72 1.05 -9.74 7.13
C LEU A 72 1.12 -8.62 6.08
N PHE A 73 2.32 -8.28 5.62
CA PHE A 73 2.55 -7.33 4.53
C PHE A 73 1.73 -7.71 3.29
N LYS A 74 1.87 -8.95 2.81
CA LYS A 74 1.11 -9.43 1.64
C LYS A 74 -0.40 -9.28 1.78
N ARG A 75 -0.95 -9.55 2.98
CA ARG A 75 -2.38 -9.40 3.22
C ARG A 75 -2.83 -7.94 3.23
N ILE A 76 -2.02 -7.04 3.79
CA ILE A 76 -2.27 -5.60 3.75
C ILE A 76 -2.26 -5.12 2.29
N VAL A 77 -1.24 -5.49 1.52
CA VAL A 77 -1.14 -5.19 0.08
C VAL A 77 -2.38 -5.67 -0.68
N ASN A 78 -2.85 -6.89 -0.41
CA ASN A 78 -4.05 -7.42 -1.06
C ASN A 78 -5.33 -6.62 -0.73
N VAL A 79 -5.43 -6.04 0.47
CA VAL A 79 -6.56 -5.16 0.82
C VAL A 79 -6.45 -3.82 0.09
N ILE A 80 -5.26 -3.22 0.09
CA ILE A 80 -4.98 -1.93 -0.56
C ILE A 80 -5.23 -2.00 -2.08
N HIS A 81 -4.86 -3.10 -2.74
CA HIS A 81 -5.12 -3.29 -4.18
C HIS A 81 -6.56 -3.69 -4.51
N ASN A 82 -7.39 -4.01 -3.52
CA ASN A 82 -8.76 -4.46 -3.74
C ASN A 82 -9.76 -3.31 -3.61
N ASP A 83 -10.10 -2.70 -4.73
CA ASP A 83 -11.09 -1.61 -4.89
C ASP A 83 -12.52 -1.94 -4.40
N LYS A 84 -12.79 -3.22 -4.08
CA LYS A 84 -14.07 -3.62 -3.45
C LYS A 84 -14.06 -3.31 -1.95
N THR A 85 -12.90 -3.16 -1.34
CA THR A 85 -12.75 -2.77 0.07
C THR A 85 -12.80 -1.26 0.24
N VAL A 86 -13.12 -0.76 1.43
CA VAL A 86 -13.09 0.68 1.73
C VAL A 86 -11.68 1.24 1.53
N ILE A 87 -10.68 0.57 2.11
CA ILE A 87 -9.27 0.97 2.02
C ILE A 87 -8.78 0.97 0.57
N GLY A 88 -9.11 -0.07 -0.21
CA GLY A 88 -8.69 -0.10 -1.62
C GLY A 88 -9.34 0.96 -2.49
N ARG A 89 -10.57 1.40 -2.18
CA ARG A 89 -11.15 2.59 -2.85
C ARG A 89 -10.40 3.86 -2.49
N TYR A 90 -10.01 4.03 -1.23
CA TYR A 90 -9.22 5.19 -0.82
C TYR A 90 -7.83 5.15 -1.46
N ALA A 91 -7.17 4.00 -1.51
CA ALA A 91 -5.91 3.82 -2.24
C ALA A 91 -6.03 4.25 -3.71
N ALA A 92 -7.10 3.84 -4.39
CA ALA A 92 -7.34 4.22 -5.78
C ALA A 92 -7.57 5.72 -5.97
N ILE A 93 -8.23 6.39 -5.00
CA ILE A 93 -8.44 7.85 -5.02
C ILE A 93 -7.11 8.57 -4.80
N GLU A 94 -6.38 8.23 -3.75
CA GLU A 94 -5.07 8.84 -3.44
C GLU A 94 -4.09 8.65 -4.61
N TRP A 95 -4.12 7.49 -5.27
CA TRP A 95 -3.29 7.24 -6.44
C TRP A 95 -3.70 8.07 -7.65
N ALA A 96 -5.00 8.16 -7.93
CA ALA A 96 -5.50 8.98 -9.03
C ALA A 96 -5.08 10.46 -8.86
N ASP A 97 -5.20 10.98 -7.64
CA ASP A 97 -4.77 12.34 -7.30
C ASP A 97 -3.26 12.52 -7.49
N ALA A 98 -2.44 11.54 -7.07
CA ALA A 98 -0.99 11.56 -7.28
C ALA A 98 -0.60 11.54 -8.76
N VAL A 99 -1.30 10.75 -9.58
CA VAL A 99 -1.10 10.71 -11.05
C VAL A 99 -1.46 12.05 -11.69
N GLU A 100 -2.57 12.67 -11.27
CA GLU A 100 -2.96 14.00 -11.78
C GLU A 100 -1.96 15.09 -11.39
N GLN A 101 -1.47 15.06 -10.15
CA GLN A 101 -0.43 15.99 -9.68
C GLN A 101 0.88 15.80 -10.45
N HIS A 102 1.32 14.55 -10.66
CA HIS A 102 2.52 14.26 -11.41
C HIS A 102 2.43 14.82 -12.83
N LYS A 103 1.29 14.65 -13.52
CA LYS A 103 1.04 15.20 -14.87
C LYS A 103 1.11 16.73 -14.95
N GLN A 104 0.92 17.45 -13.84
CA GLN A 104 1.06 18.91 -13.80
C GLN A 104 2.52 19.37 -13.62
N LEU A 105 3.40 18.46 -13.17
CA LEU A 105 4.81 18.73 -12.88
C LEU A 105 5.76 18.36 -14.03
N VAL A 106 5.34 17.46 -14.93
CA VAL A 106 6.08 17.07 -16.16
C VAL A 106 5.60 17.82 -17.39
#